data_AF-A0A8T5IAV7-F1
#
_entry.id   AF-A0A8T5IAV7-F1
#
_cell.length_a   1.000
_cell.length_b   1.000
_cell.length_c   1.000
_cell.angle_alpha   90.00
_cell.angle_beta   90.00
_cell.angle_gamma   90.00
#
_symmetry.space_group_name_H-M   'P 1'
#
loop_
_entity.id
_entity.type
_entity.pdbx_description
1 polymer ?
#
loop_
_entity_poly.entity_id
_entity_poly.type
_entity_poly.pdbx_seq_one_letter_code
_entity_poly.pdbx_strand_id
1 'polypeptide(L)'
;MINIISDEISQMCFSQFGSCVYYFKLADGRKVIIDTSTKKNKEELLEDLDKLKIDPASVDTLILTHTHWDHVENAGVFSNAEIFNNENIDDLEIEGMKVFRCPGHTFDSIALLYKKFLFSGDTLFHGSGIGRRDLEESEPEKMDESLALLRGLDYDVLCPGHV
;
A
#
# COMPACT_ATOMS: atom_id res chain seq x y z
N MET A 1 15.42 -1.55 2.94
CA MET A 1 15.47 -1.08 4.36
C MET A 1 14.16 -1.48 5.00
N ILE A 2 14.23 -2.30 6.05
CA ILE A 2 13.04 -2.78 6.76
C ILE A 2 12.81 -1.90 7.99
N ASN A 3 11.63 -1.31 8.08
CA ASN A 3 11.13 -0.62 9.26
C ASN A 3 10.06 -1.50 9.93
N ILE A 4 10.29 -1.94 11.16
CA ILE A 4 9.28 -2.65 11.95
C ILE A 4 8.36 -1.61 12.56
N ILE A 5 7.12 -1.55 12.08
CA ILE A 5 6.11 -0.58 12.54
C ILE A 5 5.42 -1.13 13.80
N SER A 6 5.14 -2.43 13.82
CA SER A 6 4.62 -3.17 14.98
C SER A 6 5.01 -4.64 14.88
N ASP A 7 4.66 -5.44 15.89
CA ASP A 7 4.89 -6.90 15.88
C ASP A 7 4.26 -7.61 14.66
N GLU A 8 3.22 -7.03 14.07
CA GLU A 8 2.48 -7.61 12.96
C GLU A 8 2.74 -6.92 11.62
N ILE A 9 3.33 -5.72 11.61
CA ILE A 9 3.43 -4.84 10.42
C ILE A 9 4.87 -4.40 10.20
N SER A 10 5.38 -4.68 9.00
CA SER A 10 6.68 -4.25 8.53
C SER A 10 6.53 -3.43 7.25
N GLN A 11 7.38 -2.42 7.10
CA GLN A 11 7.52 -1.63 5.88
C GLN A 11 8.89 -1.91 5.26
N MET A 12 8.91 -2.05 3.95
CA MET A 12 10.11 -2.17 3.14
C MET A 12 10.22 -0.93 2.25
N CYS A 13 11.33 -0.21 2.39
CA CYS A 13 11.70 0.94 1.58
C CYS A 13 13.00 0.64 0.83
N PHE A 14 13.16 1.17 -0.37
CA PHE A 14 14.22 0.73 -1.29
C PHE A 14 15.21 1.83 -1.64
N SER A 15 16.37 1.45 -2.16
CA SER A 15 17.40 2.42 -2.57
C SER A 15 17.02 3.19 -3.83
N GLN A 16 16.24 2.58 -4.75
CA GLN A 16 15.73 3.26 -5.93
C GLN A 16 14.32 3.76 -5.69
N PHE A 17 13.95 4.81 -6.43
CA PHE A 17 12.58 5.32 -6.45
C PHE A 17 11.58 4.19 -6.67
N GLY A 18 10.55 4.18 -5.84
CA GLY A 18 9.46 3.23 -5.89
C GLY A 18 8.61 3.31 -4.63
N SER A 19 7.42 2.73 -4.67
CA SER A 19 6.57 2.69 -3.50
C SER A 19 7.24 1.95 -2.34
N CYS A 20 6.86 2.31 -1.13
CA CYS A 20 6.95 1.44 0.03
C CYS A 20 6.15 0.17 -0.23
N VAL A 21 6.62 -0.94 0.33
CA VAL A 21 5.87 -2.20 0.38
C VAL A 21 5.57 -2.51 1.84
N TYR A 22 4.31 -2.77 2.15
CA TYR A 22 3.91 -3.15 3.50
C TYR A 22 3.59 -4.62 3.55
N TYR A 23 4.14 -5.30 4.56
CA TYR A 23 3.76 -6.64 4.92
C TYR A 23 3.05 -6.62 6.25
N PHE A 24 1.96 -7.38 6.38
CA PHE A 24 1.42 -7.71 7.67
C PHE A 24 0.74 -9.07 7.72
N LYS A 25 0.74 -9.66 8.92
CA LYS A 25 0.10 -10.94 9.20
C LYS A 25 -1.15 -10.72 10.03
N LEU A 26 -2.27 -11.23 9.55
CA LEU A 26 -3.56 -11.18 10.23
C LEU A 26 -3.63 -12.21 11.37
N ALA A 27 -4.56 -12.01 12.31
CA ALA A 27 -4.76 -12.90 13.45
C ALA A 27 -5.19 -14.32 13.04
N ASP A 28 -5.90 -14.45 11.91
CA ASP A 28 -6.27 -15.73 11.31
C ASP A 28 -5.13 -16.42 10.56
N GLY A 29 -3.95 -15.79 10.50
CA GLY A 29 -2.74 -16.33 9.89
C GLY A 29 -2.47 -15.88 8.47
N ARG A 30 -3.45 -15.24 7.80
CA ARG A 30 -3.29 -14.73 6.43
C ARG A 30 -2.18 -13.69 6.35
N LYS A 31 -1.41 -13.74 5.26
CA LYS A 31 -0.32 -12.82 4.94
C LYS A 31 -0.76 -11.86 3.86
N VAL A 32 -0.60 -10.58 4.15
CA VAL A 32 -1.03 -9.49 3.26
C VAL A 32 0.19 -8.67 2.87
N ILE A 33 0.25 -8.33 1.59
CA ILE A 33 1.17 -7.34 1.03
C ILE A 33 0.35 -6.15 0.51
N ILE A 34 0.80 -4.92 0.75
CA ILE A 34 0.31 -3.72 0.09
C ILE A 34 1.43 -3.14 -0.78
N ASP A 35 1.11 -2.95 -2.05
CA ASP A 35 2.01 -2.51 -3.13
C ASP A 35 3.25 -3.37 -3.31
N THR A 36 4.03 -3.12 -4.37
CA THR A 36 5.11 -4.01 -4.81
C THR A 36 6.35 -3.29 -5.31
N SER A 37 6.35 -1.96 -5.31
CA SER A 37 7.45 -1.14 -5.83
C SER A 37 7.75 -1.36 -7.32
N THR A 38 8.82 -0.72 -7.81
CA THR A 38 9.31 -0.84 -9.19
C THR A 38 10.12 -2.12 -9.43
N LYS A 39 10.23 -2.56 -10.69
CA LYS A 39 11.13 -3.69 -11.06
C LYS A 39 12.59 -3.46 -10.68
N LYS A 40 13.04 -2.19 -10.59
CA LYS A 40 14.40 -1.85 -10.16
C LYS A 40 14.67 -2.27 -8.70
N ASN A 41 13.61 -2.29 -7.88
CA ASN A 41 13.67 -2.68 -6.48
C ASN A 41 13.45 -4.18 -6.24
N LYS A 42 13.29 -4.99 -7.30
CA LYS A 42 12.95 -6.41 -7.17
C LYS A 42 13.96 -7.20 -6.32
N GLU A 43 15.25 -6.97 -6.52
CA GLU A 43 16.29 -7.68 -5.78
C GLU A 43 16.23 -7.32 -4.29
N GLU A 44 16.18 -6.03 -3.95
CA GLU A 44 16.02 -5.58 -2.57
C GLU A 44 14.72 -6.07 -1.93
N LEU A 45 13.60 -6.11 -2.67
CA LEU A 45 12.33 -6.66 -2.20
C LEU A 45 12.47 -8.13 -1.82
N LEU A 46 13.10 -8.95 -2.67
CA LEU A 46 13.30 -10.37 -2.38
C LEU A 46 14.26 -10.58 -1.19
N GLU A 47 15.31 -9.77 -1.07
CA GLU A 47 16.22 -9.80 0.08
C GLU A 47 15.51 -9.41 1.38
N ASP A 48 14.67 -8.38 1.36
CA ASP A 48 13.97 -7.92 2.55
C ASP A 48 12.87 -8.92 2.97
N LEU A 49 12.18 -9.57 2.02
CA LEU A 49 11.28 -10.68 2.30
C LEU A 49 12.01 -11.88 2.92
N ASP A 50 13.20 -12.24 2.42
CA ASP A 50 14.02 -13.32 2.99
C ASP A 50 14.47 -13.01 4.42
N LYS A 51 14.91 -11.77 4.70
CA LYS A 51 15.26 -11.30 6.06
C LYS A 51 14.07 -11.40 7.02
N LEU A 52 12.87 -11.11 6.52
CA LEU A 52 11.61 -11.27 7.25
C LEU A 52 11.11 -12.72 7.31
N LYS A 53 11.79 -13.65 6.64
CA LYS A 53 11.44 -15.08 6.51
C LYS A 53 10.05 -15.28 5.89
N ILE A 54 9.74 -14.47 4.89
CA ILE A 54 8.49 -14.53 4.14
C ILE A 54 8.79 -15.13 2.77
N ASP A 55 8.20 -16.30 2.50
CA ASP A 55 8.14 -16.84 1.15
C ASP A 55 7.10 -16.03 0.34
N PRO A 56 7.47 -15.37 -0.77
CA PRO A 56 6.51 -14.61 -1.58
C PRO A 56 5.35 -15.45 -2.10
N ALA A 57 5.57 -16.75 -2.38
CA ALA A 57 4.52 -17.66 -2.82
C ALA A 57 3.56 -18.04 -1.67
N SER A 58 3.89 -17.70 -0.43
CA SER A 58 3.05 -17.94 0.73
C SER A 58 2.17 -16.75 1.13
N VAL A 59 2.22 -15.64 0.38
CA VAL A 59 1.35 -14.48 0.56
C VAL A 59 -0.03 -14.82 0.03
N ASP A 60 -1.05 -14.60 0.86
CA ASP A 60 -2.44 -14.93 0.55
C ASP A 60 -3.14 -13.78 -0.19
N THR A 61 -2.80 -12.54 0.15
CA THR A 61 -3.47 -11.34 -0.36
C THR A 61 -2.46 -10.28 -0.78
N LEU A 62 -2.61 -9.76 -1.99
CA LEU A 62 -1.87 -8.60 -2.49
C LEU A 62 -2.86 -7.47 -2.76
N ILE A 63 -2.70 -6.34 -2.11
CA ILE A 63 -3.52 -5.14 -2.34
C ILE A 63 -2.68 -4.09 -3.05
N LEU A 64 -3.17 -3.57 -4.17
CA LEU A 64 -2.54 -2.50 -4.93
C LEU A 64 -3.32 -1.22 -4.69
N THR A 65 -2.65 -0.19 -4.17
CA THR A 65 -3.30 1.08 -3.80
C THR A 65 -3.75 1.87 -5.02
N HIS A 66 -3.04 1.73 -6.14
CA HIS A 66 -3.40 2.26 -7.45
C HIS A 66 -2.51 1.64 -8.55
N THR A 67 -2.77 1.98 -9.81
CA THR A 67 -2.17 1.32 -10.97
C THR A 67 -0.84 1.90 -11.47
N HIS A 68 -0.21 2.84 -10.75
CA HIS A 68 1.09 3.34 -11.18
C HIS A 68 2.17 2.28 -11.13
N TRP A 69 3.10 2.39 -12.09
CA TRP A 69 4.16 1.42 -12.34
C TRP A 69 5.02 1.20 -11.11
N ASP A 70 5.26 2.24 -10.32
CA ASP A 70 6.06 2.20 -9.11
C ASP A 70 5.35 1.60 -7.90
N HIS A 71 4.09 1.16 -8.04
CA HIS A 71 3.33 0.43 -7.04
C HIS A 71 3.08 -1.03 -7.46
N VAL A 72 3.02 -1.34 -8.76
CA VAL A 72 2.48 -2.63 -9.25
C VAL A 72 3.49 -3.54 -9.92
N GLU A 73 4.70 -3.05 -10.21
CA GLU A 73 5.60 -3.71 -11.17
C GLU A 73 6.16 -5.07 -10.73
N ASN A 74 6.18 -5.35 -9.42
CA ASN A 74 6.60 -6.65 -8.89
C ASN A 74 5.43 -7.53 -8.42
N ALA A 75 4.17 -7.23 -8.77
CA ALA A 75 3.02 -8.07 -8.43
C ALA A 75 3.21 -9.56 -8.77
N GLY A 76 3.87 -9.85 -9.90
CA GLY A 76 4.16 -11.23 -10.31
C GLY A 76 5.13 -12.02 -9.40
N VAL A 77 5.75 -11.39 -8.41
CA VAL A 77 6.55 -12.07 -7.37
C VAL A 77 5.65 -12.85 -6.40
N PHE A 78 4.42 -12.39 -6.17
CA PHE A 78 3.47 -12.98 -5.23
C PHE A 78 2.50 -13.92 -5.95
N SER A 79 3.03 -15.01 -6.52
CA SER A 79 2.35 -15.82 -7.53
C SER A 79 1.04 -16.49 -7.09
N ASN A 80 0.83 -16.66 -5.78
CA ASN A 80 -0.36 -17.32 -5.23
C ASN A 80 -1.32 -16.34 -4.53
N ALA A 81 -0.95 -15.06 -4.44
CA ALA A 81 -1.77 -14.07 -3.78
C ALA A 81 -3.00 -13.74 -4.62
N GLU A 82 -4.15 -13.64 -3.96
CA GLU A 82 -5.32 -13.01 -4.57
C GLU A 82 -5.07 -11.50 -4.64
N ILE A 83 -5.23 -10.93 -5.83
CA ILE A 83 -4.92 -9.52 -6.09
C ILE A 83 -6.18 -8.69 -5.95
N PHE A 84 -6.13 -7.70 -5.07
CA PHE A 84 -7.15 -6.69 -4.90
C PHE A 84 -6.63 -5.32 -5.34
N ASN A 85 -7.45 -4.59 -6.07
CA ASN A 85 -7.20 -3.22 -6.50
C ASN A 85 -8.52 -2.45 -6.51
N ASN A 86 -8.52 -1.25 -7.06
CA ASN A 86 -9.73 -0.43 -7.05
C ASN A 86 -10.98 -1.13 -7.65
N GLU A 87 -10.84 -2.00 -8.65
CA GLU A 87 -11.97 -2.63 -9.33
C GLU A 87 -12.70 -3.68 -8.48
N ASN A 88 -11.99 -4.39 -7.60
CA ASN A 88 -12.51 -5.54 -6.85
C ASN A 88 -12.28 -5.46 -5.33
N ILE A 89 -11.73 -4.36 -4.79
CA ILE A 89 -11.47 -4.23 -3.34
C ILE A 89 -12.73 -4.36 -2.48
N ASP A 90 -13.92 -4.17 -3.05
CA ASP A 90 -15.18 -4.35 -2.32
C ASP A 90 -15.45 -5.84 -1.98
N ASP A 91 -14.77 -6.77 -2.66
CA ASP A 91 -14.79 -8.20 -2.36
C ASP A 91 -13.76 -8.61 -1.28
N LEU A 92 -12.92 -7.67 -0.81
CA LEU A 92 -11.90 -7.95 0.19
C LEU A 92 -12.51 -8.18 1.58
N GLU A 93 -12.41 -9.40 2.08
CA GLU A 93 -12.88 -9.76 3.42
C GLU A 93 -11.73 -9.86 4.44
N ILE A 94 -11.32 -8.73 5.01
CA ILE A 94 -10.40 -8.67 6.16
C ILE A 94 -11.11 -8.03 7.35
N GLU A 95 -11.27 -8.78 8.43
CA GLU A 95 -11.91 -8.28 9.66
C GLU A 95 -11.16 -7.05 10.20
N GLY A 96 -11.89 -5.95 10.42
CA GLY A 96 -11.33 -4.71 10.94
C GLY A 96 -10.56 -3.85 9.91
N MET A 97 -10.48 -4.28 8.65
CA MET A 97 -9.99 -3.45 7.55
C MET A 97 -11.13 -2.57 7.02
N LYS A 98 -10.88 -1.27 6.90
CA LYS A 98 -11.78 -0.33 6.21
C LYS A 98 -11.10 0.17 4.95
N VAL A 99 -11.82 0.18 3.85
CA VAL A 99 -11.36 0.64 2.55
C VAL A 99 -11.96 2.01 2.25
N PHE A 100 -11.17 2.91 1.70
CA PHE A 100 -11.60 4.23 1.26
C PHE A 100 -11.16 4.45 -0.18
N ARG A 101 -12.07 4.90 -1.04
CA ARG A 101 -11.72 5.44 -2.36
C ARG A 101 -11.15 6.82 -2.15
N CYS A 102 -9.98 7.07 -2.70
CA CYS A 102 -9.24 8.32 -2.52
C CYS A 102 -8.75 8.89 -3.86
N PRO A 103 -9.63 9.10 -4.85
CA PRO A 103 -9.22 9.67 -6.12
C PRO A 103 -8.58 11.04 -5.93
N GLY A 104 -7.62 11.35 -6.78
CA GLY A 104 -6.87 12.59 -6.69
C GLY A 104 -5.55 12.48 -7.43
N HIS A 105 -4.66 11.65 -6.87
CA HIS A 105 -3.38 11.34 -7.53
C HIS A 105 -3.61 10.55 -8.81
N THR A 106 -4.42 9.49 -8.69
CA THR A 106 -5.05 8.77 -9.78
C THR A 106 -6.54 8.62 -9.51
N PHE A 107 -7.34 8.35 -10.53
CA PHE A 107 -8.78 8.07 -10.39
C PHE A 107 -9.08 6.76 -9.63
N ASP A 108 -8.13 5.83 -9.59
CA ASP A 108 -8.24 4.50 -8.97
C ASP A 108 -7.52 4.39 -7.62
N SER A 109 -7.09 5.51 -7.05
CA SER A 109 -6.42 5.52 -5.74
C SER A 109 -7.34 5.02 -4.62
N ILE A 110 -6.83 4.12 -3.78
CA ILE A 110 -7.47 3.66 -2.55
C ILE A 110 -6.56 3.85 -1.34
N ALA A 111 -7.19 3.95 -0.17
CA ALA A 111 -6.53 3.92 1.14
C ALA A 111 -7.20 2.87 2.04
N LEU A 112 -6.44 2.37 3.01
CA LEU A 112 -6.85 1.29 3.89
C LEU A 112 -6.58 1.68 5.34
N LEU A 113 -7.56 1.52 6.22
CA LEU A 113 -7.40 1.67 7.66
C LEU A 113 -7.55 0.30 8.32
N TYR A 114 -6.47 -0.18 8.93
CA TYR A 114 -6.48 -1.41 9.72
C TYR A 114 -6.04 -1.10 11.14
N LYS A 115 -6.92 -1.36 12.13
CA LYS A 115 -6.72 -0.94 13.52
C LYS A 115 -6.49 0.59 13.60
N LYS A 116 -5.24 1.02 13.77
CA LYS A 116 -4.80 2.43 13.86
C LYS A 116 -3.70 2.76 12.84
N PHE A 117 -3.51 1.90 11.85
CA PHE A 117 -2.54 2.06 10.76
C PHE A 117 -3.29 2.48 9.49
N LEU A 118 -2.98 3.67 8.98
CA LEU A 118 -3.56 4.19 7.74
C LEU A 118 -2.57 4.01 6.59
N PHE A 119 -2.85 3.06 5.71
CA PHE A 119 -2.14 2.89 4.44
C PHE A 119 -2.75 3.80 3.40
N SER A 120 -2.12 4.95 3.14
CA SER A 120 -2.71 6.05 2.39
C SER A 120 -2.38 6.06 0.90
N GLY A 121 -1.53 5.11 0.44
CA GLY A 121 -0.97 5.15 -0.91
C GLY A 121 -0.41 6.53 -1.23
N ASP A 122 -0.77 7.06 -2.38
CA ASP A 122 -0.30 8.35 -2.86
C ASP A 122 -1.24 9.53 -2.57
N THR A 123 -2.24 9.33 -1.69
CA THR A 123 -3.12 10.42 -1.28
C THR A 123 -2.47 11.33 -0.24
N LEU A 124 -1.90 10.76 0.83
CA LEU A 124 -1.36 11.52 1.98
C LEU A 124 0.00 10.98 2.41
N PHE A 125 0.99 11.87 2.47
CA PHE A 125 2.36 11.58 2.92
C PHE A 125 2.68 12.27 4.25
N HIS A 126 3.81 11.88 4.84
CA HIS A 126 4.37 12.56 6.01
C HIS A 126 4.58 14.06 5.76
N GLY A 127 4.48 14.86 6.82
CA GLY A 127 4.67 16.32 6.72
C GLY A 127 3.58 17.04 5.90
N SER A 128 2.41 16.41 5.70
CA SER A 128 1.32 16.91 4.84
C SER A 128 1.64 16.90 3.34
N GLY A 129 2.66 16.15 2.90
CA GLY A 129 2.89 15.89 1.48
C GLY A 129 1.72 15.12 0.85
N ILE A 130 1.60 15.18 -0.47
CA ILE A 130 0.55 14.53 -1.25
C ILE A 130 1.13 14.03 -2.57
N GLY A 131 0.49 13.02 -3.17
CA GLY A 131 0.82 12.58 -4.52
C GLY A 131 0.57 13.67 -5.55
N ARG A 132 1.20 13.50 -6.72
CA ARG A 132 1.10 14.46 -7.82
C ARG A 132 -0.34 14.65 -8.28
N ARG A 133 -0.70 15.88 -8.67
CA ARG A 133 -2.04 16.26 -9.17
C ARG A 133 -1.97 16.79 -10.62
N ASP A 134 -0.85 16.61 -11.29
CA ASP A 134 -0.55 17.20 -12.59
C ASP A 134 -0.33 16.13 -13.68
N LEU A 135 -0.73 14.89 -13.42
CA LEU A 135 -0.71 13.79 -14.36
C LEU A 135 -2.05 13.72 -15.13
N GLU A 136 -2.06 13.06 -16.28
CA GLU A 136 -3.24 12.95 -17.14
C GLU A 136 -4.39 12.19 -16.46
N GLU A 137 -4.03 11.18 -15.66
CA GLU A 137 -4.90 10.30 -14.89
C GLU A 137 -5.29 10.85 -13.52
N SER A 138 -4.75 12.01 -13.12
CA SER A 138 -5.11 12.66 -11.87
C SER A 138 -6.54 13.22 -11.92
N GLU A 139 -7.20 13.29 -10.76
CA GLU A 139 -8.48 13.98 -10.57
C GLU A 139 -8.29 15.10 -9.52
N PRO A 140 -7.58 16.19 -9.86
CA PRO A 140 -7.10 17.16 -8.88
C PRO A 140 -8.21 17.73 -8.02
N GLU A 141 -9.40 17.95 -8.59
CA GLU A 141 -10.57 18.45 -7.89
C GLU A 141 -11.07 17.52 -6.77
N LYS A 142 -10.79 16.22 -6.83
CA LYS A 142 -11.19 15.24 -5.81
C LYS A 142 -10.15 15.03 -4.72
N MET A 143 -8.89 15.41 -4.96
CA MET A 143 -7.80 15.23 -3.99
C MET A 143 -8.12 15.88 -2.63
N ASP A 144 -8.70 17.08 -2.64
CA ASP A 144 -8.98 17.80 -1.39
C ASP A 144 -10.08 17.11 -0.55
N GLU A 145 -11.04 16.45 -1.20
CA GLU A 145 -12.06 15.61 -0.54
C GLU A 145 -11.43 14.35 0.06
N SER A 146 -10.57 13.66 -0.70
CA SER A 146 -9.82 12.49 -0.25
C SER A 146 -8.93 12.82 0.96
N LEU A 147 -8.23 13.95 0.92
CA LEU A 147 -7.41 14.43 2.04
C LEU A 147 -8.24 14.77 3.27
N ALA A 148 -9.39 15.43 3.10
CA ALA A 148 -10.29 15.76 4.20
C ALA A 148 -10.83 14.50 4.88
N LEU A 149 -11.19 13.49 4.08
CA LEU A 149 -11.60 12.17 4.56
C LEU A 149 -10.48 11.54 5.40
N LEU A 150 -9.28 11.37 4.82
CA LEU A 150 -8.18 10.67 5.48
C LEU A 150 -7.72 11.37 6.76
N ARG A 151 -7.61 12.70 6.76
CA ARG A 151 -7.23 13.49 7.96
C ARG A 151 -8.28 13.46 9.07
N GLY A 152 -9.54 13.17 8.73
CA GLY A 152 -10.62 13.00 9.69
C GLY A 152 -10.69 11.62 10.31
N LEU A 153 -9.91 10.65 9.82
CA LEU A 153 -9.87 9.30 10.37
C LEU A 153 -9.10 9.25 11.68
N ASP A 154 -9.49 8.32 12.53
CA ASP A 154 -8.85 8.04 13.80
C ASP A 154 -7.75 6.96 13.62
N TYR A 155 -6.51 7.41 13.41
CA TYR A 155 -5.33 6.56 13.23
C TYR A 155 -4.13 7.12 14.02
N ASP A 156 -3.20 6.25 14.40
CA ASP A 156 -2.00 6.61 15.16
C ASP A 156 -0.74 6.64 14.27
N VAL A 157 -0.73 5.81 13.21
CA VAL A 157 0.42 5.65 12.32
C VAL A 157 -0.01 5.81 10.87
N LEU A 158 0.71 6.66 10.13
CA LEU A 158 0.56 6.85 8.70
C LEU A 158 1.56 5.98 7.94
N CYS A 159 1.07 5.24 6.96
CA CYS A 159 1.81 4.32 6.10
C CYS A 159 1.64 4.76 4.62
N PRO A 160 2.40 5.77 4.16
CA PRO A 160 2.26 6.30 2.81
C PRO A 160 2.86 5.42 1.72
N GLY A 161 2.49 5.67 0.47
CA GLY A 161 3.13 5.07 -0.70
C GLY A 161 4.59 5.46 -0.84
N HIS A 162 4.98 6.68 -0.43
CA HIS A 162 6.36 7.18 -0.52
C HIS A 162 6.82 7.81 0.80
N VAL A 163 8.13 7.70 1.09
CA VAL A 163 8.80 8.26 2.29
C VAL A 163 10.08 9.00 1.96
#